data_AF-A0A959ANZ7-F1
#
_entry.id   AF-A0A959ANZ7-F1
#
_cell.length_a   1.000
_cell.length_b   1.000
_cell.length_c   1.000
_cell.angle_alpha   90.00
_cell.angle_beta   90.00
_cell.angle_gamma   90.00
#
_symmetry.space_group_name_H-M   'P 1'
#
loop_
_entity.id
_entity.type
_entity.pdbx_description
1 polymer ?
#
loop_
_entity_poly.entity_id
_entity_poly.type
_entity_poly.pdbx_seq_one_letter_code
_entity_poly.pdbx_strand_id
1 'polypeptide(L)'
;SGLPLQVFYYNLIVCYLQLREFEKGQAVINRCGYYFEEGTFNWFKLQELFFLLATHSGHYEEAYWLYEKVVNYPRFEEKAVQITEMWKIYQAYLFFLIKIGKIPPGIVSGKISKFRITKFLNEISLFSKDKRGMNISVLIVQILHALAEKNYDQTAERIETIEKYCSRYLRDNDTFRSNCFIKMLLQIPLASFHREAVARKTDRYYKMLESVPLEAARQAHEIEIVPYEVLWAITVEALDLKIHKLKPKKSSAKTA
;
A
#
# COMPACT_ATOMS: atom_id res chain seq x y z
N SER A 1 -22.59 25.90 1.31
CA SER A 1 -21.12 26.03 1.43
C SER A 1 -20.69 25.51 2.80
N GLY A 2 -20.01 24.37 2.85
CA GLY A 2 -19.58 23.69 4.10
C GLY A 2 -18.07 23.53 4.21
N LEU A 3 -17.28 24.30 3.45
CA LEU A 3 -15.84 24.08 3.30
C LEU A 3 -15.06 24.09 4.63
N PRO A 4 -15.28 25.02 5.57
CA PRO A 4 -14.60 24.97 6.87
C PRO A 4 -14.89 23.68 7.65
N LEU A 5 -16.15 23.20 7.58
CA LEU A 5 -16.55 21.94 8.21
C LEU A 5 -15.91 20.74 7.52
N GLN A 6 -15.86 20.73 6.19
CA GLN A 6 -15.17 19.67 5.44
C GLN A 6 -13.70 19.58 5.84
N VAL A 7 -12.99 20.72 5.93
CA VAL A 7 -11.58 20.77 6.37
C VAL A 7 -11.43 20.28 7.81
N PHE A 8 -12.29 20.73 8.73
CA PHE A 8 -12.27 20.29 10.12
C PHE A 8 -12.45 18.77 10.23
N TYR A 9 -13.51 18.22 9.62
CA TYR A 9 -13.81 16.79 9.69
C TYR A 9 -12.74 15.95 9.02
N TYR A 10 -12.19 16.40 7.89
CA TYR A 10 -11.07 15.72 7.23
C TYR A 10 -9.88 15.56 8.18
N ASN A 11 -9.44 16.65 8.83
CA ASN A 11 -8.33 16.58 9.79
C ASN A 11 -8.65 15.70 11.01
N LEU A 12 -9.88 15.75 11.51
CA LEU A 12 -10.29 14.90 12.63
C LEU A 12 -10.21 13.41 12.25
N ILE A 13 -10.62 13.05 11.04
CA ILE A 13 -10.52 11.68 10.55
C ILE A 13 -9.05 11.29 10.31
N VAL A 14 -8.19 12.21 9.85
CA VAL A 14 -6.73 11.98 9.78
C VAL A 14 -6.16 11.63 11.15
N CYS A 15 -6.58 12.31 12.22
CA CYS A 15 -6.17 11.96 13.58
C CYS A 15 -6.61 10.54 13.95
N TYR A 16 -7.87 10.16 13.69
CA TYR A 16 -8.34 8.79 13.94
C TYR A 16 -7.65 7.74 13.09
N LEU A 17 -7.29 8.07 11.84
CA LEU A 17 -6.46 7.23 10.99
C LEU A 17 -5.09 6.97 11.62
N GLN A 18 -4.39 8.03 12.04
CA GLN A 18 -3.06 7.90 12.65
C GLN A 18 -3.11 7.10 13.96
N LEU A 19 -4.17 7.28 14.76
CA LEU A 19 -4.42 6.52 15.98
C LEU A 19 -5.01 5.12 15.73
N ARG A 20 -5.35 4.79 14.48
CA ARG A 20 -6.01 3.53 14.06
C ARG A 20 -7.35 3.25 14.79
N GLU A 21 -8.09 4.31 15.15
CA GLU A 21 -9.37 4.22 15.84
C GLU A 21 -10.54 4.18 14.85
N PHE A 22 -10.84 2.98 14.31
CA PHE A 22 -11.83 2.79 13.25
C PHE A 22 -13.23 3.28 13.63
N GLU A 23 -13.75 2.84 14.76
CA GLU A 23 -15.16 3.06 15.14
C GLU A 23 -15.44 4.55 15.32
N LYS A 24 -14.48 5.29 15.90
CA LYS A 24 -14.58 6.73 16.09
C LYS A 24 -14.49 7.48 14.75
N GLY A 25 -13.54 7.10 13.89
CA GLY A 25 -13.41 7.71 12.57
C GLY A 25 -14.63 7.44 11.68
N GLN A 26 -15.15 6.21 11.68
CA GLN A 26 -16.38 5.82 10.99
C GLN A 26 -17.59 6.63 11.48
N ALA A 27 -17.75 6.77 12.79
CA ALA A 27 -18.83 7.57 13.36
C ALA A 27 -18.77 9.03 12.90
N VAL A 28 -17.57 9.61 12.81
CA VAL A 28 -17.36 10.96 12.28
C VAL A 28 -17.69 11.04 10.78
N ILE A 29 -17.23 10.09 9.97
CA ILE A 29 -17.52 10.03 8.53
C ILE A 29 -19.04 9.99 8.29
N ASN A 30 -19.75 9.15 9.03
CA ASN A 30 -21.21 9.01 8.94
C ASN A 30 -21.92 10.31 9.29
N ARG A 31 -21.42 11.05 10.29
CA ARG A 31 -21.96 12.34 10.70
C ARG A 31 -21.66 13.46 9.70
N CYS A 32 -20.46 13.50 9.14
CA CYS A 32 -20.02 14.59 8.27
C CYS A 32 -20.40 14.41 6.80
N GLY A 33 -20.87 13.23 6.39
CA GLY A 33 -21.19 12.90 5.00
C GLY A 33 -22.11 13.91 4.31
N TYR A 34 -23.07 14.51 5.03
CA TYR A 34 -23.96 15.56 4.52
C TYR A 34 -23.19 16.78 3.95
N TYR A 35 -22.01 17.08 4.48
CA TYR A 35 -21.20 18.20 4.00
C TYR A 35 -20.43 17.88 2.72
N PHE A 36 -20.31 16.61 2.32
CA PHE A 36 -19.54 16.17 1.16
C PHE A 36 -20.48 15.66 0.07
N GLU A 37 -20.80 16.54 -0.88
CA GLU A 37 -21.66 16.19 -2.00
C GLU A 37 -21.06 15.06 -2.84
N GLU A 38 -21.83 13.98 -3.01
CA GLU A 38 -21.38 12.76 -3.67
C GLU A 38 -20.95 13.01 -5.12
N GLY A 39 -19.82 12.43 -5.52
CA GLY A 39 -19.23 12.61 -6.86
C GLY A 39 -18.39 13.87 -7.04
N THR A 40 -18.35 14.77 -6.05
CA THR A 40 -17.40 15.90 -6.03
C THR A 40 -16.00 15.46 -5.64
N PHE A 41 -14.99 16.28 -5.96
CA PHE A 41 -13.59 16.00 -5.61
C PHE A 41 -13.40 15.73 -4.10
N ASN A 42 -13.98 16.58 -3.25
CA ASN A 42 -13.85 16.44 -1.79
C ASN A 42 -14.52 15.16 -1.27
N TRP A 43 -15.62 14.71 -1.90
CA TRP A 43 -16.23 13.44 -1.55
C TRP A 43 -15.31 12.25 -1.84
N PHE A 44 -14.64 12.23 -3.01
CA PHE A 44 -13.64 11.21 -3.30
C PHE A 44 -12.47 11.25 -2.32
N LYS A 45 -12.01 12.44 -1.91
CA LYS A 45 -10.97 12.60 -0.87
C LYS A 45 -11.41 12.09 0.49
N LEU A 46 -12.67 12.28 0.87
CA LEU A 46 -13.23 11.66 2.06
C LEU A 46 -13.26 10.13 1.95
N GLN A 47 -13.62 9.58 0.78
CA GLN A 47 -13.62 8.13 0.57
C GLN A 47 -12.20 7.54 0.59
N GLU A 48 -11.21 8.24 0.03
CA GLU A 48 -9.79 7.83 0.12
C GLU A 48 -9.35 7.76 1.59
N LEU A 49 -9.70 8.76 2.39
CA LEU A 49 -9.36 8.78 3.81
C LEU A 49 -10.07 7.68 4.59
N PHE A 50 -11.34 7.41 4.27
CA PHE A 50 -12.07 6.30 4.87
C PHE A 50 -11.48 4.94 4.49
N PHE A 51 -11.06 4.77 3.23
CA PHE A 51 -10.37 3.57 2.79
C PHE A 51 -9.09 3.32 3.60
N LEU A 52 -8.26 4.35 3.77
CA LEU A 52 -7.05 4.26 4.60
C LEU A 52 -7.38 3.94 6.05
N LEU A 53 -8.41 4.57 6.64
CA LEU A 53 -8.82 4.27 8.02
C LEU A 53 -9.17 2.78 8.18
N ALA A 54 -9.93 2.23 7.23
CA ALA A 54 -10.31 0.83 7.23
C ALA A 54 -9.10 -0.11 7.10
N THR A 55 -8.20 0.14 6.14
CA THR A 55 -7.01 -0.70 5.96
C THR A 55 -5.98 -0.57 7.08
N HIS A 56 -5.88 0.60 7.73
CA HIS A 56 -4.98 0.83 8.87
C HIS A 56 -5.43 0.15 10.16
N SER A 57 -6.72 -0.08 10.29
CA SER A 57 -7.34 -0.71 11.46
C SER A 57 -7.71 -2.19 11.24
N GLY A 58 -7.41 -2.74 10.06
CA GLY A 58 -7.66 -4.16 9.74
C GLY A 58 -9.08 -4.48 9.24
N HIS A 59 -9.91 -3.46 9.01
CA HIS A 59 -11.28 -3.56 8.47
C HIS A 59 -11.27 -3.73 6.95
N TYR A 60 -10.73 -4.86 6.47
CA TYR A 60 -10.46 -5.07 5.04
C TYR A 60 -11.72 -5.34 4.21
N GLU A 61 -12.77 -5.90 4.80
CA GLU A 61 -14.05 -6.09 4.12
C GLU A 61 -14.73 -4.74 3.87
N GLU A 62 -14.71 -3.84 4.85
CA GLU A 62 -15.21 -2.48 4.76
C GLU A 62 -14.44 -1.70 3.69
N ALA A 63 -13.10 -1.81 3.67
CA ALA A 63 -12.27 -1.22 2.62
C ALA A 63 -12.65 -1.74 1.22
N TYR A 64 -12.94 -3.04 1.11
CA TYR A 64 -13.37 -3.65 -0.15
C TYR A 64 -14.74 -3.15 -0.61
N TRP A 65 -15.74 -3.09 0.28
CA TRP A 65 -17.07 -2.59 -0.06
C TRP A 65 -17.05 -1.12 -0.45
N LEU A 66 -16.22 -0.33 0.24
CA LEU A 66 -15.98 1.07 -0.11
C LEU A 66 -15.35 1.20 -1.50
N TYR A 67 -14.36 0.36 -1.82
CA TYR A 67 -13.78 0.31 -3.15
C TYR A 67 -14.84 0.01 -4.23
N GLU A 68 -15.65 -1.03 -4.04
CA GLU A 68 -16.71 -1.37 -5.01
C GLU A 68 -17.73 -0.24 -5.17
N LYS A 69 -18.09 0.47 -4.09
CA LYS A 69 -18.95 1.66 -4.16
C LYS A 69 -18.32 2.74 -5.04
N VAL A 70 -17.05 3.06 -4.81
CA VAL A 70 -16.40 4.20 -5.46
C VAL A 70 -16.07 3.95 -6.93
N VAL A 71 -15.51 2.78 -7.27
CA VAL A 71 -15.12 2.48 -8.67
C VAL A 71 -16.29 2.16 -9.59
N ASN A 72 -17.48 1.96 -9.03
CA ASN A 72 -18.72 1.80 -9.78
C ASN A 72 -19.57 3.08 -9.81
N TYR A 73 -19.04 4.20 -9.28
CA TYR A 73 -19.68 5.51 -9.39
C TYR A 73 -19.81 5.93 -10.87
N PRO A 74 -20.92 6.58 -11.30
CA PRO A 74 -21.10 7.01 -12.68
C PRO A 74 -19.94 7.86 -13.20
N ARG A 75 -19.42 7.50 -14.37
CA ARG A 75 -18.30 8.19 -15.03
C ARG A 75 -17.04 8.28 -14.14
N PHE A 76 -16.80 7.29 -13.28
CA PHE A 76 -15.61 7.22 -12.45
C PHE A 76 -14.31 7.39 -13.26
N GLU A 77 -14.21 6.72 -14.41
CA GLU A 77 -13.02 6.79 -15.28
C GLU A 77 -12.78 8.18 -15.91
N GLU A 78 -13.79 9.07 -15.91
CA GLU A 78 -13.68 10.46 -16.39
C GLU A 78 -13.24 11.43 -15.28
N LYS A 79 -13.11 10.96 -14.03
CA LYS A 79 -12.66 11.79 -12.91
C LYS A 79 -11.17 12.11 -13.04
N ALA A 80 -10.72 13.08 -12.23
CA ALA A 80 -9.32 13.51 -12.22
C ALA A 80 -8.37 12.31 -12.07
N VAL A 81 -7.29 12.31 -12.85
CA VAL A 81 -6.32 11.20 -12.91
C VAL A 81 -5.75 10.84 -11.53
N GLN A 82 -5.59 11.83 -10.65
CA GLN A 82 -5.16 11.65 -9.26
C GLN A 82 -6.11 10.72 -8.49
N ILE A 83 -7.42 10.86 -8.70
CA ILE A 83 -8.45 10.03 -8.04
C ILE A 83 -8.39 8.63 -8.67
N THR A 84 -8.50 8.53 -9.99
CA THR A 84 -8.60 7.22 -10.66
C THR A 84 -7.36 6.37 -10.45
N GLU A 85 -6.15 6.94 -10.49
CA GLU A 85 -4.92 6.21 -10.18
C GLU A 85 -4.82 5.82 -8.70
N MET A 86 -5.32 6.64 -7.75
CA MET A 86 -5.30 6.29 -6.33
C MET A 86 -6.14 5.04 -6.06
N TRP A 87 -7.35 4.97 -6.60
CA TRP A 87 -8.21 3.79 -6.46
C TRP A 87 -7.67 2.57 -7.21
N LYS A 88 -6.89 2.75 -8.28
CA LYS A 88 -6.14 1.65 -8.91
C LYS A 88 -5.03 1.12 -7.99
N ILE A 89 -4.35 1.99 -7.24
CA ILE A 89 -3.39 1.57 -6.21
C ILE A 89 -4.13 0.78 -5.13
N TYR A 90 -5.26 1.29 -4.62
CA TYR A 90 -6.09 0.58 -3.63
C TYR A 90 -6.56 -0.79 -4.15
N GLN A 91 -6.97 -0.88 -5.42
CA GLN A 91 -7.32 -2.15 -6.06
C GLN A 91 -6.16 -3.15 -5.99
N ALA A 92 -4.94 -2.72 -6.25
CA ALA A 92 -3.76 -3.58 -6.21
C ALA A 92 -3.49 -4.12 -4.80
N TYR A 93 -3.68 -3.31 -3.76
CA TYR A 93 -3.56 -3.75 -2.36
C TYR A 93 -4.71 -4.67 -1.93
N LEU A 94 -5.96 -4.35 -2.28
CA LEU A 94 -7.11 -5.23 -2.01
C LEU A 94 -6.94 -6.59 -2.68
N PHE A 95 -6.49 -6.64 -3.94
CA PHE A 95 -6.26 -7.89 -4.62
C PHE A 95 -5.13 -8.72 -3.97
N PHE A 96 -4.11 -8.06 -3.42
CA PHE A 96 -3.11 -8.74 -2.60
C PHE A 96 -3.73 -9.32 -1.33
N LEU A 97 -4.53 -8.54 -0.59
CA LEU A 97 -5.23 -8.98 0.62
C LEU A 97 -6.19 -10.16 0.36
N ILE A 98 -6.89 -10.16 -0.78
CA ILE A 98 -7.71 -11.29 -1.26
C ILE A 98 -6.85 -12.53 -1.48
N LYS A 99 -5.72 -12.42 -2.21
CA LYS A 99 -4.84 -13.55 -2.50
C LYS A 99 -4.31 -14.25 -1.26
N ILE A 100 -4.02 -13.50 -0.20
CA ILE A 100 -3.51 -14.03 1.07
C ILE A 100 -4.62 -14.40 2.06
N GLY A 101 -5.89 -14.32 1.65
CA GLY A 101 -7.04 -14.74 2.45
C GLY A 101 -7.44 -13.79 3.58
N LYS A 102 -6.98 -12.52 3.56
CA LYS A 102 -7.43 -11.49 4.52
C LYS A 102 -8.79 -10.90 4.17
N ILE A 103 -9.25 -11.10 2.93
CA ILE A 103 -10.60 -10.77 2.46
C ILE A 103 -11.25 -12.08 1.98
N PRO A 104 -12.44 -12.45 2.48
CA PRO A 104 -13.10 -13.69 2.08
C PRO A 104 -13.44 -13.72 0.58
N PRO A 105 -13.20 -14.82 -0.14
CA PRO A 105 -13.51 -14.90 -1.57
C PRO A 105 -15.01 -14.79 -1.88
N GLY A 106 -15.89 -15.11 -0.90
CA GLY A 106 -17.34 -15.10 -1.07
C GLY A 106 -17.95 -13.71 -1.33
N ILE A 107 -17.24 -12.64 -1.01
CA ILE A 107 -17.69 -11.26 -1.23
C ILE A 107 -17.08 -10.62 -2.49
N VAL A 108 -16.10 -11.28 -3.12
CA VAL A 108 -15.25 -10.70 -4.16
C VAL A 108 -15.96 -10.67 -5.52
N SER A 109 -16.05 -9.49 -6.12
CA SER A 109 -16.70 -9.28 -7.40
C SER A 109 -15.85 -9.78 -8.58
N GLY A 110 -16.51 -10.03 -9.71
CA GLY A 110 -15.86 -10.44 -10.95
C GLY A 110 -14.89 -9.41 -11.54
N LYS A 111 -14.92 -8.15 -11.08
CA LYS A 111 -14.05 -7.07 -11.59
C LYS A 111 -12.67 -7.13 -10.93
N ILE A 112 -12.61 -7.17 -9.61
CA ILE A 112 -11.34 -7.20 -8.87
C ILE A 112 -10.63 -8.56 -9.02
N SER A 113 -11.37 -9.66 -9.15
CA SER A 113 -10.79 -11.00 -9.37
C SER A 113 -10.00 -11.14 -10.68
N LYS A 114 -10.24 -10.24 -11.65
CA LYS A 114 -9.52 -10.19 -12.93
C LYS A 114 -8.32 -9.24 -12.92
N PHE A 115 -7.92 -8.73 -11.75
CA PHE A 115 -6.78 -7.83 -11.63
C PHE A 115 -5.51 -8.45 -12.24
N ARG A 116 -4.73 -7.63 -12.94
CA ARG A 116 -3.44 -8.02 -13.52
C ARG A 116 -2.40 -6.95 -13.24
N ILE A 117 -1.30 -7.35 -12.58
CA ILE A 117 -0.24 -6.41 -12.18
C ILE A 117 0.34 -5.65 -13.38
N THR A 118 0.55 -6.31 -14.53
CA THR A 118 1.07 -5.66 -15.74
C THR A 118 0.12 -4.58 -16.28
N LYS A 119 -1.19 -4.84 -16.25
CA LYS A 119 -2.20 -3.85 -16.69
C LYS A 119 -2.20 -2.65 -15.74
N PHE A 120 -2.20 -2.91 -14.43
CA PHE A 120 -2.09 -1.87 -13.42
C PHE A 120 -0.87 -0.96 -13.66
N LEU A 121 0.33 -1.53 -13.87
CA LEU A 121 1.53 -0.73 -14.09
C LEU A 121 1.47 0.15 -15.34
N ASN A 122 0.82 -0.33 -16.41
CA ASN A 122 0.65 0.46 -17.64
C ASN A 122 -0.37 1.60 -17.47
N GLU A 123 -1.26 1.48 -16.48
CA GLU A 123 -2.32 2.46 -16.22
C GLU A 123 -1.93 3.52 -15.17
N ILE A 124 -0.81 3.35 -14.46
CA ILE A 124 -0.30 4.32 -13.47
C ILE A 124 0.73 5.23 -14.14
N SER A 125 0.26 6.36 -14.64
CA SER A 125 1.04 7.34 -15.43
C SER A 125 1.48 8.57 -14.64
N LEU A 126 0.69 8.97 -13.64
CA LEU A 126 0.93 10.12 -12.78
C LEU A 126 1.79 9.70 -11.59
N PHE A 127 1.30 8.75 -10.79
CA PHE A 127 1.98 8.36 -9.54
C PHE A 127 3.28 7.63 -9.78
N SER A 128 3.51 7.03 -10.95
CA SER A 128 4.82 6.45 -11.31
C SER A 128 5.93 7.50 -11.43
N LYS A 129 5.57 8.79 -11.58
CA LYS A 129 6.51 9.92 -11.64
C LYS A 129 6.70 10.60 -10.27
N ASP A 130 5.87 10.28 -9.28
CA ASP A 130 5.93 10.85 -7.94
C ASP A 130 7.05 10.19 -7.11
N LYS A 131 8.24 10.79 -7.17
CA LYS A 131 9.48 10.23 -6.62
C LYS A 131 9.51 10.07 -5.10
N ARG A 132 8.63 10.74 -4.35
CA ARG A 132 8.65 10.74 -2.88
C ARG A 132 7.30 10.48 -2.22
N GLY A 133 6.22 10.31 -3.00
CA GLY A 133 4.91 9.90 -2.51
C GLY A 133 4.51 8.52 -3.02
N MET A 134 3.42 8.48 -3.78
CA MET A 134 2.66 7.25 -4.05
C MET A 134 3.38 6.21 -4.90
N ASN A 135 4.44 6.59 -5.64
CA ASN A 135 5.24 5.60 -6.35
C ASN A 135 5.89 4.58 -5.39
N ILE A 136 6.13 4.97 -4.13
CA ILE A 136 6.60 4.04 -3.09
C ILE A 136 5.59 2.91 -2.93
N SER A 137 4.30 3.24 -2.77
CA SER A 137 3.21 2.28 -2.63
C SER A 137 3.05 1.40 -3.89
N VAL A 138 3.28 1.97 -5.09
CA VAL A 138 3.27 1.25 -6.38
C VAL A 138 4.43 0.25 -6.49
N LEU A 139 5.62 0.60 -6.00
CA LEU A 139 6.78 -0.30 -6.01
C LEU A 139 6.61 -1.43 -4.98
N ILE A 140 6.11 -1.10 -3.78
CA ILE A 140 5.85 -2.08 -2.72
C ILE A 140 4.81 -3.11 -3.20
N VAL A 141 3.68 -2.69 -3.78
CA VAL A 141 2.63 -3.63 -4.17
C VAL A 141 3.08 -4.63 -5.23
N GLN A 142 4.01 -4.25 -6.12
CA GLN A 142 4.62 -5.18 -7.07
C GLN A 142 5.41 -6.30 -6.38
N ILE A 143 6.16 -5.96 -5.33
CA ILE A 143 6.92 -6.92 -4.54
C ILE A 143 5.97 -7.86 -3.80
N LEU A 144 4.90 -7.32 -3.21
CA LEU A 144 3.88 -8.10 -2.50
C LEU A 144 3.19 -9.12 -3.42
N HIS A 145 2.80 -8.72 -4.64
CA HIS A 145 2.20 -9.65 -5.61
C HIS A 145 3.16 -10.76 -6.04
N ALA A 146 4.42 -10.42 -6.33
CA ALA A 146 5.43 -11.41 -6.70
C ALA A 146 5.73 -12.41 -5.55
N LEU A 147 5.74 -11.93 -4.31
CA LEU A 147 5.87 -12.77 -3.12
C LEU A 147 4.67 -13.70 -2.92
N ALA A 148 3.44 -13.18 -3.04
CA ALA A 148 2.22 -13.98 -2.92
C ALA A 148 2.14 -15.08 -3.99
N GLU A 149 2.68 -14.83 -5.17
CA GLU A 149 2.79 -15.80 -6.27
C GLU A 149 3.98 -16.77 -6.11
N LYS A 150 4.77 -16.63 -5.04
CA LYS A 150 6.04 -17.36 -4.81
C LYS A 150 7.03 -17.25 -5.98
N ASN A 151 6.95 -16.16 -6.74
CA ASN A 151 7.86 -15.88 -7.84
C ASN A 151 9.12 -15.19 -7.30
N TYR A 152 10.02 -15.98 -6.73
CA TYR A 152 11.20 -15.46 -6.02
C TYR A 152 12.20 -14.75 -6.93
N ASP A 153 12.37 -15.20 -8.18
CA ASP A 153 13.26 -14.55 -9.16
C ASP A 153 12.74 -13.13 -9.47
N GLN A 154 11.44 -13.00 -9.78
CA GLN A 154 10.82 -11.70 -10.02
C GLN A 154 10.82 -10.83 -8.75
N THR A 155 10.59 -11.43 -7.59
CA THR A 155 10.64 -10.71 -6.31
C THR A 155 12.01 -10.07 -6.10
N ALA A 156 13.10 -10.82 -6.30
CA ALA A 156 14.45 -10.31 -6.15
C ALA A 156 14.75 -9.17 -7.13
N GLU A 157 14.29 -9.27 -8.39
CA GLU A 157 14.43 -8.20 -9.39
C GLU A 157 13.70 -6.91 -8.97
N ARG A 158 12.46 -7.03 -8.48
CA ARG A 158 11.67 -5.89 -7.99
C ARG A 158 12.30 -5.26 -6.75
N ILE A 159 12.86 -6.07 -5.86
CA ILE A 159 13.57 -5.61 -4.66
C ILE A 159 14.87 -4.88 -5.03
N GLU A 160 15.63 -5.34 -6.02
CA GLU A 160 16.81 -4.61 -6.50
C GLU A 160 16.43 -3.25 -7.13
N THR A 161 15.28 -3.19 -7.81
CA THR A 161 14.76 -1.96 -8.42
C THR A 161 14.40 -0.93 -7.34
N ILE A 162 13.74 -1.35 -6.26
CA ILE A 162 13.36 -0.44 -5.17
C ILE A 162 14.57 0.05 -4.35
N GLU A 163 15.65 -0.72 -4.26
CA GLU A 163 16.91 -0.27 -3.63
C GLU A 163 17.52 0.93 -4.38
N LYS A 164 17.61 0.80 -5.71
CA LYS A 164 18.07 1.88 -6.60
C LYS A 164 17.18 3.11 -6.48
N TYR A 165 15.88 2.91 -6.28
CA TYR A 165 14.94 3.99 -6.05
C TYR A 165 15.18 4.70 -4.70
N CYS A 166 15.32 3.94 -3.60
CA CYS A 166 15.59 4.47 -2.27
C CYS A 166 16.85 5.34 -2.23
N SER A 167 17.94 4.81 -2.76
CA SER A 167 19.22 5.50 -2.78
C SER A 167 19.18 6.82 -3.58
N ARG A 168 18.27 6.94 -4.55
CA ARG A 168 18.09 8.15 -5.36
C ARG A 168 17.15 9.16 -4.72
N TYR A 169 16.09 8.73 -4.05
CA TYR A 169 14.98 9.63 -3.70
C TYR A 169 14.57 9.68 -2.22
N LEU A 170 14.90 8.66 -1.40
CA LEU A 170 14.40 8.51 -0.02
C LEU A 170 15.50 8.77 1.03
N ARG A 171 16.10 9.96 0.98
CA ARG A 171 17.24 10.37 1.84
C ARG A 171 16.85 11.24 3.04
N ASP A 172 15.61 11.69 3.10
CA ASP A 172 15.15 12.68 4.07
C ASP A 172 14.21 12.06 5.12
N ASN A 173 14.08 12.72 6.28
CA ASN A 173 13.25 12.26 7.40
C ASN A 173 11.77 12.03 7.03
N ASP A 174 11.27 12.71 6.01
CA ASP A 174 9.88 12.62 5.55
C ASP A 174 9.54 11.27 4.88
N THR A 175 10.54 10.41 4.67
CA THR A 175 10.38 9.06 4.11
C THR A 175 11.01 7.97 4.99
N PHE A 176 11.27 8.30 6.26
CA PHE A 176 12.00 7.43 7.19
C PHE A 176 11.36 6.04 7.36
N ARG A 177 10.03 5.99 7.56
CA ARG A 177 9.29 4.74 7.72
C ARG A 177 9.35 3.90 6.45
N SER A 178 9.15 4.51 5.28
CA SER A 178 9.31 3.86 3.98
C SER A 178 10.73 3.31 3.77
N ASN A 179 11.76 4.06 4.18
CA ASN A 179 13.15 3.62 4.11
C ASN A 179 13.39 2.37 4.98
N CYS A 180 12.85 2.35 6.21
CA CYS A 180 12.93 1.19 7.10
C CYS A 180 12.25 -0.03 6.49
N PHE A 181 11.01 0.12 6.01
CA PHE A 181 10.26 -0.98 5.41
C PHE A 181 10.96 -1.55 4.17
N ILE A 182 11.50 -0.70 3.30
CA ILE A 182 12.22 -1.16 2.10
C ILE A 182 13.53 -1.87 2.48
N LYS A 183 14.26 -1.39 3.49
CA LYS A 183 15.43 -2.10 4.03
C LYS A 183 15.09 -3.47 4.56
N MET A 184 13.90 -3.65 5.12
CA MET A 184 13.40 -4.96 5.55
C MET A 184 13.12 -5.87 4.36
N LEU A 185 12.43 -5.37 3.32
CA LEU A 185 12.20 -6.10 2.07
C LEU A 185 13.52 -6.56 1.43
N LEU A 186 14.56 -5.71 1.44
CA LEU A 186 15.89 -6.05 0.90
C LEU A 186 16.53 -7.28 1.54
N GLN A 187 16.18 -7.60 2.80
CA GLN A 187 16.73 -8.77 3.47
C GLN A 187 16.10 -10.08 3.01
N ILE A 188 14.92 -10.05 2.38
CA ILE A 188 14.19 -11.25 1.93
C ILE A 188 15.05 -12.11 0.98
N PRO A 189 15.54 -11.60 -0.17
CA PRO A 189 16.39 -12.38 -1.06
C PRO A 189 17.75 -12.70 -0.43
N LEU A 190 18.32 -11.80 0.38
CA LEU A 190 19.60 -12.03 1.07
C LEU A 190 19.53 -13.12 2.14
N ALA A 191 18.33 -13.45 2.61
CA ALA A 191 18.06 -14.56 3.51
C ALA A 191 17.51 -15.78 2.76
N SER A 192 17.56 -15.79 1.42
CA SER A 192 17.04 -16.87 0.58
C SER A 192 15.58 -17.20 0.91
N PHE A 193 14.77 -16.17 1.18
CA PHE A 193 13.34 -16.27 1.48
C PHE A 193 12.99 -17.09 2.73
N HIS A 194 13.98 -17.43 3.58
CA HIS A 194 13.76 -18.19 4.80
C HIS A 194 13.22 -17.28 5.91
N ARG A 195 11.98 -17.53 6.35
CA ARG A 195 11.23 -16.71 7.32
C ARG A 195 12.05 -16.27 8.54
N GLU A 196 12.63 -17.22 9.28
CA GLU A 196 13.36 -16.90 10.53
C GLU A 196 14.68 -16.16 10.28
N ALA A 197 15.31 -16.37 9.12
CA ALA A 197 16.54 -15.68 8.77
C ALA A 197 16.23 -14.24 8.39
N VAL A 198 15.12 -14.01 7.66
CA VAL A 198 14.57 -12.68 7.39
C VAL A 198 14.24 -11.96 8.69
N ALA A 199 13.48 -12.60 9.59
CA ALA A 199 13.08 -12.00 10.87
C ALA A 199 14.31 -11.53 11.68
N ARG A 200 15.33 -12.39 11.84
CA ARG A 200 16.57 -12.02 12.53
C ARG A 200 17.33 -10.88 11.87
N LYS A 201 17.43 -10.87 10.54
CA LYS A 201 18.14 -9.81 9.80
C LYS A 201 17.40 -8.47 9.80
N THR A 202 16.10 -8.48 10.03
CA THR A 202 15.24 -7.29 9.93
C THR A 202 14.88 -6.67 11.27
N ASP A 203 15.13 -7.37 12.40
CA ASP A 203 14.82 -6.91 13.76
C ASP A 203 15.25 -5.45 14.03
N ARG A 204 16.48 -5.08 13.65
CA ARG A 204 16.96 -3.70 13.80
C ARG A 204 16.10 -2.70 13.04
N TYR A 205 15.75 -2.99 11.78
CA TYR A 205 14.97 -2.07 10.95
C TYR A 205 13.51 -2.01 11.39
N TYR A 206 12.97 -3.14 11.89
CA TYR A 206 11.64 -3.20 12.48
C TYR A 206 11.56 -2.33 13.74
N LYS A 207 12.54 -2.42 14.66
CA LYS A 207 12.63 -1.53 15.83
C LYS A 207 12.78 -0.05 15.46
N MET A 208 13.52 0.24 14.39
CA MET A 208 13.61 1.61 13.87
C MET A 208 12.27 2.12 13.35
N LEU A 209 11.52 1.28 12.61
CA LEU A 209 10.17 1.60 12.14
C LEU A 209 9.24 1.92 13.32
N GLU A 210 9.23 1.07 14.35
CA GLU A 210 8.40 1.25 15.55
C GLU A 210 8.77 2.49 16.38
N SER A 211 10.03 2.93 16.35
CA SER A 211 10.46 4.13 17.08
C SER A 211 9.84 5.44 16.55
N VAL A 212 9.24 5.41 15.36
CA VAL A 212 8.55 6.56 14.75
C VAL A 212 7.14 6.11 14.39
N PRO A 213 6.19 6.15 15.33
CA PRO A 213 4.81 5.78 15.07
C PRO A 213 4.14 6.76 14.08
N LEU A 214 3.02 6.36 13.46
CA LEU A 214 2.40 7.09 12.35
C LEU A 214 1.98 8.52 12.74
N GLU A 215 1.47 8.70 13.95
CA GLU A 215 1.07 9.97 14.55
C GLU A 215 2.23 10.94 14.79
N ALA A 216 3.46 10.42 14.93
CA ALA A 216 4.67 11.21 15.10
C ALA A 216 5.50 11.34 13.80
N ALA A 217 5.12 10.60 12.75
CA ALA A 217 5.83 10.59 11.48
C ALA A 217 5.52 11.84 10.65
N ARG A 218 6.55 12.38 10.00
CA ARG A 218 6.39 13.45 8.99
C ARG A 218 5.96 12.94 7.62
N GLN A 219 5.98 11.62 7.44
CA GLN A 219 5.61 10.98 6.19
C GLN A 219 4.10 11.14 5.95
N ALA A 220 3.73 11.40 4.69
CA ALA A 220 2.35 11.44 4.27
C ALA A 220 1.67 10.08 4.59
N HIS A 221 0.53 10.14 5.29
CA HIS A 221 -0.17 8.95 5.78
C HIS A 221 -0.72 8.08 4.63
N GLU A 222 -0.96 8.69 3.47
CA GLU A 222 -1.45 8.06 2.25
C GLU A 222 -0.43 7.11 1.61
N ILE A 223 0.86 7.25 1.93
CA ILE A 223 1.91 6.38 1.38
C ILE A 223 1.75 4.94 1.91
N GLU A 224 1.39 4.79 3.18
CA GLU A 224 1.17 3.49 3.81
C GLU A 224 -0.28 3.07 3.56
N ILE A 225 -0.55 2.27 2.51
CA ILE A 225 -1.92 1.77 2.28
C ILE A 225 -2.35 0.81 3.39
N VAL A 226 -1.41 -0.03 3.83
CA VAL A 226 -1.50 -0.81 5.06
C VAL A 226 -0.29 -0.40 5.90
N PRO A 227 -0.44 -0.13 7.21
CA PRO A 227 0.66 0.26 8.05
C PRO A 227 1.83 -0.71 7.94
N TYR A 228 3.05 -0.19 7.85
CA TYR A 228 4.21 -1.02 7.54
C TYR A 228 4.49 -2.12 8.57
N GLU A 229 4.14 -1.94 9.85
CA GLU A 229 4.29 -3.00 10.85
C GLU A 229 3.35 -4.17 10.56
N VAL A 230 2.10 -3.87 10.20
CA VAL A 230 1.06 -4.85 9.86
C VAL A 230 1.40 -5.53 8.54
N LEU A 231 1.75 -4.73 7.53
CA LEU A 231 2.12 -5.23 6.22
C LEU A 231 3.38 -6.11 6.29
N TRP A 232 4.34 -5.76 7.14
CA TRP A 232 5.51 -6.59 7.39
C TRP A 232 5.16 -7.94 8.01
N ALA A 233 4.33 -7.94 9.06
CA ALA A 233 3.88 -9.19 9.70
C ALA A 233 3.23 -10.12 8.66
N ILE A 234 2.31 -9.58 7.85
CA ILE A 234 1.68 -10.28 6.72
C ILE A 234 2.72 -10.81 5.72
N THR A 235 3.72 -9.99 5.38
CA THR A 235 4.77 -10.36 4.41
C THR A 235 5.62 -11.52 4.92
N VAL A 236 6.02 -11.50 6.19
CA VAL A 236 6.82 -12.55 6.83
C VAL A 236 6.02 -13.84 6.98
N GLU A 237 4.74 -13.75 7.34
CA GLU A 237 3.83 -14.91 7.40
C GLU A 237 3.68 -15.62 6.05
N ALA A 238 3.80 -14.90 4.94
CA ALA A 238 3.75 -15.46 3.60
C ALA A 238 5.05 -16.19 3.17
N LEU A 239 6.18 -15.98 3.87
CA LEU A 239 7.46 -16.63 3.57
C LEU A 239 7.51 -18.09 4.08
N ASP A 240 8.28 -18.93 3.40
CA ASP A 240 8.44 -20.34 3.77
C ASP A 240 9.56 -20.54 4.83
N LEU A 241 9.56 -21.69 5.50
CA LEU A 241 10.67 -22.17 6.33
C LEU A 241 11.75 -22.86 5.49
N LYS A 242 11.50 -23.14 4.21
CA LYS A 242 12.49 -23.68 3.29
C LYS A 242 13.38 -22.59 2.69
N ILE A 243 14.66 -22.93 2.49
CA ILE A 243 15.61 -22.07 1.80
C ILE A 243 15.33 -22.12 0.29
N HIS A 244 15.13 -20.96 -0.33
CA HIS A 244 15.00 -20.81 -1.77
C HIS A 244 16.18 -20.01 -2.33
N LYS A 245 17.11 -20.72 -2.99
CA LYS A 245 18.25 -20.09 -3.66
C LYS A 245 17.80 -19.52 -5.00
N LEU A 246 18.14 -18.26 -5.24
CA LEU A 246 17.94 -17.61 -6.54
C LEU A 246 18.81 -18.27 -7.60
N LYS A 247 18.30 -18.34 -8.83
CA LYS A 247 19.10 -18.80 -9.96
C LYS A 247 20.24 -17.79 -10.20
N PRO A 248 21.47 -18.26 -10.50
CA PRO A 248 22.54 -17.35 -10.89
C PRO A 248 22.11 -16.56 -12.13
N LYS A 249 22.19 -15.22 -12.07
CA LYS A 249 21.95 -14.37 -13.25
C LYS A 249 22.92 -14.82 -14.34
N LYS A 250 22.40 -15.24 -15.50
CA LYS A 250 23.25 -15.45 -16.69
C LYS A 250 23.96 -14.14 -16.96
N SER A 251 25.27 -14.12 -16.76
CA SER A 251 26.13 -13.05 -17.25
C SER A 251 25.84 -12.94 -18.75
N SER A 252 25.26 -11.82 -19.18
CA SER A 252 25.34 -11.42 -20.57
C SER A 252 26.82 -11.21 -20.85
N ALA A 253 27.47 -12.25 -21.37
CA ALA A 253 28.78 -12.12 -21.97
C ALA A 253 28.69 -10.97 -22.96
N LYS A 254 29.43 -9.90 -22.69
CA LYS A 254 29.65 -8.82 -23.64
C LYS A 254 30.27 -9.47 -24.88
N THR A 255 29.51 -9.58 -25.95
CA THR A 255 30.09 -9.82 -27.27
C THR A 255 30.88 -8.55 -27.60
N ALA A 256 32.18 -8.72 -27.77
CA ALA A 256 33.12 -7.71 -28.23
C ALA A 256 32.77 -7.22 -29.65
#